data_AF-A0A8J5J2E0-F1
#
_entry.id   AF-A0A8J5J2E0-F1
#
_cell.length_a   1.000
_cell.length_b   1.000
_cell.length_c   1.000
_cell.angle_alpha   90.00
_cell.angle_beta   90.00
_cell.angle_gamma   90.00
#
_symmetry.space_group_name_H-M   'P 1'
#
loop_
_entity.id
_entity.type
_entity.pdbx_description
1 polymer ?
#
loop_
_entity_poly.entity_id
_entity_poly.type
_entity_poly.pdbx_seq_one_letter_code
_entity_poly.pdbx_strand_id
1 'polypeptide(L)'
;MSAGPRVRRAAAANETVVVRIWRWVKITIWHVFYGQNEWQHLCSPTGAGVDEEERIVRFRTELALSAQMVQACNVVFDNEPFPMDATLHDVATRAKLDERDATLMTNVRSCLQRCNFVNKVYARVYALKNEAYSSSKPEHEELLEQLWTNLKPDVRREGGRITKEWGEIGFQGTDPMSDFRGMGLFSLVQLIHFAKGYKIEAQRALEESNHPTRWYPFAVTGINVTAFMIELIDERLLDIKLYRHAANDDVDSGLKQLHDVYATIFTRFNKLWVDTNPRDVMAFPSIFQSLKDDIRHEARAHAKKKQYKRGHATKNRARDIDQIQDDLSVEKMTGKSMAFEEDEDLPGLGQFYCTPCGRHFIDAKTRDVHLKTKVHKRRLKDVAQKQYTQNEAMEGAGKGIETYKPAHPKETDDMDDL
;
A
#
# COMPACT_ATOMS: atom_id res chain seq x y z
N MET A 1 -12.30 9.33 23.28
CA MET A 1 -11.24 8.46 23.84
C MET A 1 -9.96 8.77 23.10
N SER A 2 -8.87 9.03 23.84
CA SER A 2 -7.55 9.30 23.27
C SER A 2 -7.11 8.25 22.26
N ALA A 3 -6.27 8.62 21.31
CA ALA A 3 -5.81 7.71 20.26
C ALA A 3 -4.93 6.58 20.84
N GLY A 4 -4.17 6.84 21.91
CA GLY A 4 -3.33 5.84 22.58
C GLY A 4 -4.04 4.55 23.03
N PRO A 5 -5.08 4.63 23.89
CA PRO A 5 -5.87 3.46 24.28
C PRO A 5 -6.56 2.74 23.11
N ARG A 6 -6.89 3.45 22.01
CA ARG A 6 -7.43 2.83 20.79
C ARG A 6 -6.37 2.00 20.09
N VAL A 7 -5.16 2.54 19.92
CA VAL A 7 -4.03 1.82 19.31
C VAL A 7 -3.72 0.53 20.06
N ARG A 8 -3.68 0.58 21.40
CA ARG A 8 -3.42 -0.62 22.22
C ARG A 8 -4.51 -1.68 22.08
N ARG A 9 -5.79 -1.27 22.12
CA ARG A 9 -6.91 -2.20 21.92
C ARG A 9 -6.91 -2.80 20.52
N ALA A 10 -6.62 -2.00 19.49
CA ALA A 10 -6.52 -2.48 18.11
C ALA A 10 -5.34 -3.44 17.93
N ALA A 11 -4.17 -3.14 18.51
CA ALA A 11 -3.01 -4.01 18.49
C ALA A 11 -3.31 -5.37 19.16
N ALA A 12 -3.93 -5.34 20.34
CA ALA A 12 -4.33 -6.55 21.06
C ALA A 12 -5.39 -7.38 20.31
N ALA A 13 -6.37 -6.73 19.67
CA ALA A 13 -7.40 -7.40 18.87
C ALA A 13 -6.83 -8.09 17.61
N ASN A 14 -5.77 -7.53 17.04
CA ASN A 14 -5.09 -8.08 15.85
C ASN A 14 -4.03 -9.15 16.21
N GLU A 15 -3.70 -9.33 17.49
CA GLU A 15 -2.71 -10.31 17.95
C GLU A 15 -3.36 -11.71 18.08
N THR A 16 -3.32 -12.50 17.00
CA THR A 16 -3.82 -13.87 17.04
C THR A 16 -3.02 -14.75 18.01
N VAL A 17 -3.61 -15.86 18.47
CA VAL A 17 -2.91 -16.82 19.36
C VAL A 17 -1.57 -17.26 18.76
N VAL A 18 -1.52 -17.49 17.45
CA VAL A 18 -0.29 -17.85 16.73
C VAL A 18 0.76 -16.74 16.81
N VAL A 19 0.35 -15.48 16.63
CA VAL A 19 1.26 -14.32 16.73
C VAL A 19 1.78 -14.17 18.16
N ARG A 20 0.93 -14.34 19.18
CA ARG A 20 1.32 -14.30 20.60
C ARG A 20 2.36 -15.36 20.94
N ILE A 21 2.12 -16.61 20.52
CA ILE A 21 3.06 -17.71 20.73
C ILE A 21 4.37 -17.41 20.03
N TRP A 22 4.33 -17.01 18.75
CA TRP A 22 5.54 -16.76 17.98
C TRP A 22 6.35 -15.59 18.55
N ARG A 23 5.68 -14.53 19.03
CA ARG A 23 6.32 -13.40 19.70
C ARG A 23 6.95 -13.81 21.04
N TRP A 24 6.26 -14.61 21.84
CA TRP A 24 6.83 -15.16 23.07
C TRP A 24 8.06 -16.04 22.79
N VAL A 25 7.99 -16.94 21.81
CA VAL A 25 9.13 -17.76 21.37
C VAL A 25 10.29 -16.88 20.94
N LYS A 26 10.05 -15.87 20.10
CA LYS A 26 11.07 -14.94 19.63
C LYS A 26 11.75 -14.21 20.79
N ILE A 27 10.97 -13.61 21.69
CA ILE A 27 11.48 -12.90 22.88
C ILE A 27 12.32 -13.84 23.76
N THR A 28 11.85 -15.07 23.94
CA THR A 28 12.51 -16.07 24.78
C THR A 28 13.84 -16.50 24.17
N ILE A 29 13.88 -16.74 22.85
CA ILE A 29 15.11 -17.08 22.12
C ILE A 29 16.14 -15.95 22.25
N TRP A 30 15.75 -14.69 22.01
CA TRP A 30 16.69 -13.56 22.12
C TRP A 30 17.25 -13.41 23.53
N HIS A 31 16.40 -13.57 24.55
CA HIS A 31 16.83 -13.46 25.93
C HIS A 31 17.78 -14.59 26.35
N VAL A 32 17.43 -15.84 26.02
CA VAL A 32 18.18 -17.03 26.46
C VAL A 32 19.49 -17.21 25.71
N PHE A 33 19.50 -17.00 24.38
CA PHE A 33 20.67 -17.29 23.55
C PHE A 33 21.61 -16.10 23.36
N TYR A 34 21.09 -14.88 23.39
CA TYR A 34 21.87 -13.68 23.09
C TYR A 34 21.95 -12.69 24.25
N GLY A 35 21.25 -12.94 25.36
CA GLY A 35 21.20 -12.02 26.51
C GLY A 35 20.56 -10.67 26.20
N GLN A 36 19.95 -10.52 25.01
CA GLN A 36 19.35 -9.27 24.55
C GLN A 36 17.84 -9.28 24.77
N ASN A 37 17.28 -8.13 25.11
CA ASN A 37 15.84 -7.91 25.10
C ASN A 37 15.35 -7.50 23.68
N GLU A 38 14.05 -7.62 23.41
CA GLU A 38 13.47 -7.35 22.08
C GLU A 38 13.74 -5.90 21.60
N TRP A 39 13.84 -4.94 22.53
CA TRP A 39 14.16 -3.55 22.21
C TRP A 39 15.61 -3.36 21.77
N GLN A 40 16.55 -4.05 22.42
CA GLN A 40 17.94 -4.11 21.98
C GLN A 40 18.03 -4.75 20.60
N HIS A 41 17.42 -5.91 20.39
CA HIS A 41 17.42 -6.55 19.08
C HIS A 41 16.85 -5.65 17.97
N LEU A 42 15.80 -4.90 18.28
CA LEU A 42 15.16 -3.98 17.33
C LEU A 42 16.01 -2.74 17.02
N CYS A 43 16.61 -2.15 18.03
CA CYS A 43 17.26 -0.84 17.95
C CYS A 43 18.79 -0.90 17.93
N SER A 44 19.43 -2.07 18.02
CA SER A 44 20.89 -2.19 17.89
C SER A 44 21.42 -2.29 16.45
N PRO A 45 20.74 -2.90 15.45
CA PRO A 45 21.30 -3.03 14.10
C PRO A 45 21.61 -1.68 13.45
N THR A 46 22.76 -1.53 12.77
CA THR A 46 23.16 -0.31 12.04
C THR A 46 23.70 -0.64 10.65
N GLY A 47 23.80 0.37 9.76
CA GLY A 47 24.38 0.26 8.42
C GLY A 47 23.36 0.36 7.27
N ALA A 48 23.88 0.36 6.03
CA ALA A 48 23.09 0.61 4.81
C ALA A 48 22.01 -0.45 4.50
N GLY A 49 22.08 -1.63 5.13
CA GLY A 49 21.10 -2.70 4.97
C GLY A 49 19.90 -2.65 5.92
N VAL A 50 19.85 -1.65 6.83
CA VAL A 50 18.75 -1.53 7.80
C VAL A 50 17.56 -0.84 7.13
N ASP A 51 16.42 -1.52 7.14
CA ASP A 51 15.13 -0.93 6.80
C ASP A 51 14.59 -0.11 8.00
N GLU A 52 14.78 1.19 7.92
CA GLU A 52 14.33 2.18 8.91
C GLU A 52 12.79 2.24 9.05
N GLU A 53 12.04 1.93 7.99
CA GLU A 53 10.58 1.85 8.02
C GLU A 53 10.13 0.60 8.77
N GLU A 54 10.77 -0.54 8.50
CA GLU A 54 10.50 -1.77 9.25
C GLU A 54 10.84 -1.61 10.74
N ARG A 55 11.95 -0.93 11.06
CA ARG A 55 12.33 -0.65 12.45
C ARG A 55 11.24 0.14 13.18
N ILE A 56 10.77 1.26 12.62
CA ILE A 56 9.76 2.10 13.29
C ILE A 56 8.42 1.37 13.42
N VAL A 57 8.01 0.56 12.43
CA VAL A 57 6.78 -0.24 12.51
C VAL A 57 6.86 -1.25 13.64
N ARG A 58 7.98 -1.97 13.76
CA ARG A 58 8.22 -2.93 14.84
C ARG A 58 8.29 -2.22 16.20
N PHE A 59 8.96 -1.07 16.28
CA PHE A 59 9.05 -0.24 17.50
C PHE A 59 7.68 0.12 18.04
N ARG A 60 6.78 0.61 17.17
CA ARG A 60 5.41 0.96 17.55
C ARG A 60 4.62 -0.25 18.03
N THR A 61 4.79 -1.38 17.34
CA THR A 61 4.09 -2.62 17.66
C THR A 61 4.49 -3.11 19.06
N GLU A 62 5.79 -3.10 19.36
CA GLU A 62 6.31 -3.45 20.68
C GLU A 62 5.83 -2.48 21.76
N LEU A 63 5.81 -1.17 21.47
CA LEU A 63 5.28 -0.17 22.40
C LEU A 63 3.78 -0.40 22.70
N ALA A 64 2.98 -0.66 21.66
CA ALA A 64 1.52 -0.83 21.76
C ALA A 64 1.13 -2.10 22.54
N LEU A 65 1.86 -3.18 22.32
CA LEU A 65 1.56 -4.47 22.93
C LEU A 65 2.23 -4.68 24.30
N SER A 66 3.18 -3.83 24.69
CA SER A 66 3.85 -3.95 25.98
C SER A 66 2.91 -3.61 27.15
N ALA A 67 2.75 -4.56 28.07
CA ALA A 67 2.00 -4.34 29.31
C ALA A 67 2.72 -3.37 30.27
N GLN A 68 4.05 -3.23 30.15
CA GLN A 68 4.86 -2.39 31.03
C GLN A 68 4.91 -0.93 30.57
N MET A 69 4.62 -0.67 29.29
CA MET A 69 4.76 0.65 28.65
C MET A 69 3.43 1.35 28.36
N VAL A 70 2.41 1.10 29.17
CA VAL A 70 1.08 1.71 28.99
C VAL A 70 1.15 3.24 28.90
N GLN A 71 1.90 3.87 29.80
CA GLN A 71 2.01 5.32 29.88
C GLN A 71 2.74 5.90 28.66
N ALA A 72 3.96 5.41 28.36
CA ALA A 72 4.71 5.79 27.17
C ALA A 72 3.89 5.57 25.88
N CYS A 73 3.22 4.42 25.75
CA CYS A 73 2.38 4.14 24.59
C CYS A 73 1.23 5.13 24.44
N ASN A 74 0.57 5.50 25.54
CA ASN A 74 -0.52 6.47 25.49
C ASN A 74 0.00 7.83 25.02
N VAL A 75 1.08 8.31 25.61
CA VAL A 75 1.71 9.61 25.27
C VAL A 75 2.17 9.64 23.81
N VAL A 76 2.87 8.60 23.36
CA VAL A 76 3.43 8.53 21.99
C VAL A 76 2.32 8.49 20.93
N PHE A 77 1.15 7.93 21.25
CA PHE A 77 0.06 7.76 20.29
C PHE A 77 -1.15 8.67 20.53
N ASP A 78 -1.04 9.74 21.32
CA ASP A 78 -2.19 10.62 21.63
C ASP A 78 -2.42 11.78 20.63
N ASN A 79 -1.84 11.69 19.43
CA ASN A 79 -1.91 12.71 18.37
C ASN A 79 -1.37 14.10 18.75
N GLU A 80 -0.81 14.27 19.96
CA GLU A 80 -0.19 15.49 20.46
C GLU A 80 1.33 15.34 20.63
N PRO A 81 2.11 16.41 20.41
CA PRO A 81 3.55 16.38 20.67
C PRO A 81 3.84 16.04 22.13
N PHE A 82 4.92 15.29 22.35
CA PHE A 82 5.29 14.81 23.69
C PHE A 82 6.71 15.23 24.09
N PRO A 83 6.99 15.31 25.42
CA PRO A 83 8.31 15.66 25.93
C PRO A 83 9.31 14.55 25.60
N MET A 84 10.20 14.82 24.63
CA MET A 84 11.11 13.82 24.04
C MET A 84 12.01 13.16 25.08
N ASP A 85 12.74 13.94 25.88
CA ASP A 85 13.73 13.39 26.81
C ASP A 85 13.08 12.62 27.97
N ALA A 86 11.96 13.12 28.50
CA ALA A 86 11.19 12.41 29.53
C ALA A 86 10.63 11.08 29.01
N THR A 87 10.12 11.08 27.77
CA THR A 87 9.58 9.86 27.13
C THR A 87 10.68 8.85 26.81
N LEU A 88 11.84 9.33 26.33
CA LEU A 88 13.00 8.49 26.08
C LEU A 88 13.48 7.82 27.38
N HIS A 89 13.58 8.57 28.47
CA HIS A 89 13.98 8.04 29.77
C HIS A 89 12.98 7.02 30.32
N ASP A 90 11.67 7.28 30.23
CA ASP A 90 10.62 6.32 30.63
C ASP A 90 10.71 5.03 29.80
N VAL A 91 10.92 5.14 28.49
CA VAL A 91 11.11 3.99 27.60
C VAL A 91 12.37 3.21 27.97
N ALA A 92 13.51 3.88 28.15
CA ALA A 92 14.79 3.24 28.49
C ALA A 92 14.72 2.50 29.83
N THR A 93 14.15 3.15 30.85
CA THR A 93 14.00 2.59 32.20
C THR A 93 13.11 1.35 32.18
N ARG A 94 11.92 1.44 31.56
CA ARG A 94 10.96 0.32 31.54
C ARG A 94 11.40 -0.83 30.66
N ALA A 95 12.09 -0.56 29.55
CA ALA A 95 12.66 -1.58 28.69
C ALA A 95 13.99 -2.14 29.25
N LYS A 96 14.52 -1.58 30.35
CA LYS A 96 15.80 -1.96 30.96
C LYS A 96 16.94 -1.91 29.93
N LEU A 97 17.03 -0.81 29.20
CA LEU A 97 18.08 -0.61 28.20
C LEU A 97 19.40 -0.23 28.88
N ASP A 98 20.53 -0.60 28.29
CA ASP A 98 21.82 -0.07 28.72
C ASP A 98 21.99 1.35 28.16
N GLU A 99 21.76 2.35 29.00
CA GLU A 99 21.88 3.77 28.61
C GLU A 99 23.31 4.16 28.19
N ARG A 100 24.32 3.34 28.50
CA ARG A 100 25.71 3.55 28.04
C ARG A 100 25.90 3.15 26.58
N ASP A 101 25.00 2.35 26.01
CA ASP A 101 25.00 2.05 24.58
C ASP A 101 24.46 3.25 23.80
N ALA A 102 25.38 4.12 23.40
CA ALA A 102 25.06 5.33 22.65
C ALA A 102 24.34 5.03 21.32
N THR A 103 24.64 3.89 20.68
CA THR A 103 24.03 3.52 19.39
C THR A 103 22.57 3.12 19.58
N LEU A 104 22.32 2.24 20.55
CA LEU A 104 20.98 1.82 20.94
C LEU A 104 20.11 3.03 21.31
N MET A 105 20.63 3.90 22.19
CA MET A 105 19.91 5.07 22.67
C MET A 105 19.64 6.07 21.54
N THR A 106 20.56 6.22 20.59
CA THR A 106 20.36 7.04 19.38
C THR A 106 19.24 6.48 18.51
N ASN A 107 19.19 5.16 18.31
CA ASN A 107 18.16 4.52 17.49
C ASN A 107 16.77 4.56 18.15
N VAL A 108 16.69 4.41 19.47
CA VAL A 108 15.43 4.59 20.23
C VAL A 108 14.97 6.04 20.14
N ARG A 109 15.88 7.01 20.34
CA ARG A 109 15.59 8.44 20.17
C ARG A 109 15.08 8.75 18.77
N SER A 110 15.72 8.21 17.72
CA SER A 110 15.28 8.36 16.34
C SER A 110 13.86 7.82 16.11
N CYS A 111 13.53 6.65 16.66
CA CYS A 111 12.18 6.11 16.57
C CYS A 111 11.14 7.01 17.27
N LEU A 112 11.46 7.52 18.46
CA LEU A 112 10.59 8.45 19.18
C LEU A 112 10.46 9.80 18.46
N GLN A 113 11.54 10.34 17.88
CA GLN A 113 11.52 11.56 17.07
C GLN A 113 10.56 11.43 15.89
N ARG A 114 10.62 10.29 15.17
CA ARG A 114 9.67 9.98 14.09
C ARG A 114 8.22 9.94 14.58
N CYS A 115 7.95 9.31 15.72
CA CYS A 115 6.60 9.32 16.31
C CYS A 115 6.14 10.72 16.72
N ASN A 116 7.03 11.53 17.31
CA ASN A 116 6.71 12.88 17.75
C ASN A 116 6.45 13.81 16.56
N PHE A 117 7.24 13.67 15.49
CA PHE A 117 7.02 14.36 14.22
C PHE A 117 5.61 14.11 13.68
N VAL A 118 5.17 12.85 13.65
CA VAL A 118 3.79 12.50 13.24
C VAL A 118 2.76 13.20 14.11
N ASN A 119 2.95 13.23 15.43
CA ASN A 119 2.03 13.93 16.32
C ASN A 119 2.04 15.45 16.12
N LYS A 120 3.18 16.08 15.81
CA LYS A 120 3.24 17.51 15.44
C LYS A 120 2.43 17.81 14.19
N VAL A 121 2.54 16.96 13.17
CA VAL A 121 1.72 17.06 11.95
C VAL A 121 0.23 16.91 12.27
N TYR A 122 -0.15 15.93 13.10
CA TYR A 122 -1.54 15.73 13.51
C TYR A 122 -2.08 16.86 14.37
N ALA A 123 -1.30 17.42 15.28
CA ALA A 123 -1.68 18.61 16.04
C ALA A 123 -1.95 19.80 15.11
N ARG A 124 -1.14 19.99 14.05
CA ARG A 124 -1.39 21.02 13.03
C ARG A 124 -2.68 20.76 12.25
N VAL A 125 -2.95 19.51 11.87
CA VAL A 125 -4.22 19.10 11.24
C VAL A 125 -5.40 19.43 12.15
N TYR A 126 -5.32 19.08 13.43
CA TYR A 126 -6.38 19.33 14.40
C TYR A 126 -6.58 20.82 14.68
N ALA A 127 -5.51 21.61 14.71
CA ALA A 127 -5.61 23.07 14.79
C ALA A 127 -6.40 23.65 13.61
N LEU A 128 -6.10 23.24 12.37
CA LEU A 128 -6.84 23.67 11.18
C LEU A 128 -8.28 23.15 11.15
N LYS A 129 -8.51 21.92 11.61
CA LYS A 129 -9.84 21.31 11.67
C LYS A 129 -10.74 22.03 12.67
N ASN A 130 -10.16 22.48 13.79
CA ASN A 130 -10.89 23.15 14.86
C ASN A 130 -10.97 24.68 14.66
N GLU A 131 -10.22 25.23 13.71
CA GLU A 131 -10.39 26.61 13.28
C GLU A 131 -11.65 26.75 12.43
N ALA A 132 -12.68 27.39 13.00
CA ALA A 132 -13.92 27.67 12.30
C ALA A 132 -13.68 28.72 11.19
N TYR A 133 -14.32 28.48 10.04
CA TYR A 133 -14.42 29.51 9.02
C TYR A 133 -15.11 30.76 9.60
N SER A 134 -14.68 31.95 9.19
CA SER A 134 -15.20 33.22 9.71
C SER A 134 -15.16 34.27 8.61
N SER A 135 -16.32 34.78 8.22
CA SER A 135 -16.43 35.83 7.21
C SER A 135 -15.88 37.18 7.65
N SER A 136 -15.58 37.33 8.94
CA SER A 136 -14.90 38.50 9.48
C SER A 136 -13.38 38.48 9.26
N LYS A 137 -12.81 37.34 8.85
CA LYS A 137 -11.37 37.18 8.58
C LYS A 137 -11.14 37.24 7.07
N PRO A 138 -10.46 38.29 6.54
CA PRO A 138 -10.20 38.43 5.10
C PRO A 138 -9.45 37.24 4.50
N GLU A 139 -8.53 36.64 5.27
CA GLU A 139 -7.77 35.46 4.86
C GLU A 139 -8.67 34.25 4.56
N HIS A 140 -9.77 34.09 5.31
CA HIS A 140 -10.70 32.97 5.11
C HIS A 140 -11.56 33.20 3.85
N GLU A 141 -12.01 34.44 3.64
CA GLU A 141 -12.71 34.84 2.42
C GLU A 141 -11.81 34.64 1.18
N GLU A 142 -10.53 35.01 1.29
CA GLU A 142 -9.57 34.80 0.21
C GLU A 142 -9.39 33.32 -0.14
N LEU A 143 -9.27 32.44 0.86
CA LEU A 143 -9.21 30.98 0.61
C LEU A 143 -10.46 30.49 -0.14
N LEU A 144 -11.65 30.97 0.23
CA LEU A 144 -12.89 30.58 -0.42
C LEU A 144 -12.95 31.08 -1.88
N GLU A 145 -12.48 32.31 -2.14
CA GLU A 145 -12.33 32.82 -3.50
C GLU A 145 -11.28 32.07 -4.33
N GLN A 146 -10.17 31.68 -3.71
CA GLN A 146 -9.14 30.87 -4.34
C GLN A 146 -9.71 29.51 -4.77
N LEU A 147 -10.52 28.86 -3.92
CA LEU A 147 -11.17 27.60 -4.28
C LEU A 147 -12.04 27.76 -5.54
N TRP A 148 -12.90 28.77 -5.57
CA TRP A 148 -13.74 29.04 -6.73
C TRP A 148 -12.92 29.30 -7.98
N THR A 149 -11.93 30.20 -7.90
CA THR A 149 -11.11 30.59 -9.04
C THR A 149 -10.31 29.40 -9.58
N ASN A 150 -9.85 28.48 -8.72
CA ASN A 150 -9.15 27.29 -9.18
C ASN A 150 -10.08 26.30 -9.92
N LEU A 151 -11.35 26.22 -9.52
CA LEU A 151 -12.34 25.30 -10.11
C LEU A 151 -13.06 25.90 -11.33
N LYS A 152 -13.27 27.22 -11.33
CA LYS A 152 -13.99 28.00 -12.35
C LYS A 152 -13.21 29.30 -12.66
N PRO A 153 -12.04 29.20 -13.33
CA PRO A 153 -11.13 30.33 -13.53
C PRO A 153 -11.74 31.49 -14.33
N ASP A 154 -12.66 31.20 -15.26
CA ASP A 154 -13.22 32.17 -16.19
C ASP A 154 -14.66 32.62 -15.82
N VAL A 155 -15.17 32.20 -14.67
CA VAL A 155 -16.53 32.53 -14.22
C VAL A 155 -16.44 33.29 -12.92
N ARG A 156 -16.87 34.55 -12.91
CA ARG A 156 -17.00 35.33 -11.68
C ARG A 156 -18.41 35.16 -11.13
N ARG A 157 -18.53 34.90 -9.82
CA ARG A 157 -19.85 34.87 -9.16
C ARG A 157 -20.48 36.25 -9.12
N GLU A 158 -21.72 36.37 -9.56
CA GLU A 158 -22.45 37.65 -9.56
C GLU A 158 -22.95 38.03 -8.16
N GLY A 159 -23.40 37.04 -7.38
CA GLY A 159 -23.96 37.27 -6.04
C GLY A 159 -22.91 37.40 -4.92
N GLY A 160 -21.61 37.43 -5.26
CA GLY A 160 -20.52 37.50 -4.28
C GLY A 160 -20.47 36.26 -3.37
N ARG A 161 -20.35 36.49 -2.05
CA ARG A 161 -20.26 35.41 -1.05
C ARG A 161 -21.59 34.69 -0.81
N ILE A 162 -22.71 35.41 -0.81
CA ILE A 162 -24.03 34.85 -0.51
C ILE A 162 -24.79 34.65 -1.81
N THR A 163 -24.69 33.46 -2.39
CA THR A 163 -25.24 33.16 -3.72
C THR A 163 -25.56 31.68 -3.90
N LYS A 164 -26.53 31.36 -4.75
CA LYS A 164 -26.84 29.97 -5.14
C LYS A 164 -25.78 29.36 -6.06
N GLU A 165 -24.91 30.18 -6.65
CA GLU A 165 -23.84 29.75 -7.58
C GLU A 165 -22.85 28.77 -6.91
N TRP A 166 -22.73 28.80 -5.58
CA TRP A 166 -21.95 27.82 -4.83
C TRP A 166 -22.39 26.37 -5.03
N GLY A 167 -23.66 26.16 -5.39
CA GLY A 167 -24.18 24.85 -5.77
C GLY A 167 -23.49 24.27 -7.01
N GLU A 168 -22.94 25.08 -7.90
CA GLU A 168 -22.24 24.63 -9.11
C GLU A 168 -20.93 23.89 -8.83
N ILE A 169 -20.31 24.14 -7.67
CA ILE A 169 -19.15 23.39 -7.18
C ILE A 169 -19.52 22.47 -6.00
N GLY A 170 -20.82 22.27 -5.76
CA GLY A 170 -21.33 21.26 -4.85
C GLY A 170 -21.35 21.65 -3.36
N PHE A 171 -21.39 22.94 -3.03
CA PHE A 171 -21.76 23.40 -1.67
C PHE A 171 -23.28 23.40 -1.46
N GLN A 172 -23.71 23.40 -0.20
CA GLN A 172 -25.14 23.40 0.14
C GLN A 172 -25.64 24.82 0.44
N GLY A 173 -26.88 25.12 0.02
CA GLY A 173 -27.50 26.42 0.29
C GLY A 173 -26.83 27.57 -0.47
N THR A 174 -26.79 28.74 0.17
CA THR A 174 -26.24 29.97 -0.42
C THR A 174 -24.94 30.44 0.23
N ASP A 175 -24.50 29.78 1.30
CA ASP A 175 -23.34 30.16 2.10
C ASP A 175 -22.50 28.93 2.49
N PRO A 176 -21.31 28.75 1.86
CA PRO A 176 -20.38 27.65 2.15
C PRO A 176 -19.90 27.60 3.61
N MET A 177 -19.98 28.71 4.35
CA MET A 177 -19.55 28.75 5.75
C MET A 177 -20.19 27.65 6.60
N SER A 178 -21.45 27.33 6.31
CA SER A 178 -22.20 26.31 7.07
C SER A 178 -21.74 24.87 6.78
N ASP A 179 -21.11 24.61 5.64
CA ASP A 179 -20.60 23.29 5.27
C ASP A 179 -19.33 22.94 6.04
N PHE A 180 -18.51 23.93 6.40
CA PHE A 180 -17.23 23.73 7.08
C PHE A 180 -17.33 23.51 8.60
N ARG A 181 -18.53 23.48 9.19
CA ARG A 181 -18.71 23.40 10.65
C ARG A 181 -17.99 22.22 11.32
N GLY A 182 -17.93 21.06 10.66
CA GLY A 182 -17.32 19.85 11.23
C GLY A 182 -15.81 19.75 11.04
N MET A 183 -15.32 20.14 9.85
CA MET A 183 -13.93 19.95 9.41
C MET A 183 -13.12 21.25 9.32
N GLY A 184 -13.74 22.39 9.66
CA GLY A 184 -13.10 23.70 9.73
C GLY A 184 -12.36 24.09 8.46
N LEU A 185 -11.37 24.96 8.63
CA LEU A 185 -10.48 25.38 7.54
C LEU A 185 -9.71 24.21 6.92
N PHE A 186 -9.47 23.12 7.64
CA PHE A 186 -8.72 21.98 7.10
C PHE A 186 -9.34 21.43 5.80
N SER A 187 -10.66 21.30 5.75
CA SER A 187 -11.36 20.86 4.55
C SER A 187 -11.28 21.85 3.39
N LEU A 188 -11.35 23.16 3.67
CA LEU A 188 -11.19 24.21 2.65
C LEU A 188 -9.77 24.21 2.07
N VAL A 189 -8.74 24.13 2.92
CA VAL A 189 -7.34 24.05 2.49
C VAL A 189 -7.09 22.78 1.66
N GLN A 190 -7.68 21.65 2.03
CA GLN A 190 -7.60 20.41 1.25
C GLN A 190 -8.25 20.52 -0.13
N LEU A 191 -9.43 21.12 -0.22
CA LEU A 191 -10.11 21.38 -1.49
C LEU A 191 -9.27 22.29 -2.39
N ILE A 192 -8.68 23.36 -1.83
CA ILE A 192 -7.79 24.27 -2.57
C ILE A 192 -6.53 23.54 -3.05
N HIS A 193 -5.90 22.74 -2.18
CA HIS A 193 -4.73 21.95 -2.56
C HIS A 193 -5.03 21.01 -3.73
N PHE A 194 -6.18 20.33 -3.69
CA PHE A 194 -6.62 19.47 -4.78
C PHE A 194 -6.87 20.27 -6.07
N ALA A 195 -7.67 21.34 -5.99
CA ALA A 195 -8.02 22.16 -7.14
C ALA A 195 -6.80 22.86 -7.78
N LYS A 196 -5.80 23.26 -6.98
CA LYS A 196 -4.60 23.96 -7.45
C LYS A 196 -3.51 23.02 -7.93
N GLY A 197 -3.24 21.93 -7.19
CA GLY A 197 -2.13 21.01 -7.42
C GLY A 197 -2.45 19.90 -8.41
N TYR A 198 -3.72 19.48 -8.49
CA TYR A 198 -4.21 18.38 -9.32
C TYR A 198 -5.33 18.89 -10.24
N LYS A 199 -5.03 19.96 -11.00
CA LYS A 199 -6.02 20.73 -11.76
C LYS A 199 -6.85 19.86 -12.71
N ILE A 200 -6.20 18.95 -13.44
CA ILE A 200 -6.85 18.11 -14.43
C ILE A 200 -7.82 17.14 -13.75
N GLU A 201 -7.37 16.50 -12.68
CA GLU A 201 -8.18 15.57 -11.89
C GLU A 201 -9.35 16.29 -11.20
N ALA A 202 -9.11 17.48 -10.64
CA ALA A 202 -10.14 18.27 -9.98
C ALA A 202 -11.20 18.79 -10.97
N GLN A 203 -10.80 19.28 -12.13
CA GLN A 203 -11.72 19.73 -13.19
C GLN A 203 -12.55 18.57 -13.74
N ARG A 204 -11.91 17.43 -14.06
CA ARG A 204 -12.62 16.23 -14.50
C ARG A 204 -13.62 15.77 -13.44
N ALA A 205 -13.21 15.70 -12.18
CA ALA A 205 -14.09 15.30 -11.09
C ALA A 205 -15.25 16.30 -10.91
N LEU A 206 -15.03 17.61 -11.08
CA LEU A 206 -16.08 18.62 -11.04
C LEU A 206 -17.08 18.45 -12.20
N GLU A 207 -16.61 18.22 -13.42
CA GLU A 207 -17.47 17.94 -14.58
C GLU A 207 -18.31 16.68 -14.36
N GLU A 208 -17.68 15.59 -13.92
CA GLU A 208 -18.35 14.31 -13.66
C GLU A 208 -19.33 14.40 -12.47
N SER A 209 -19.01 15.22 -11.47
CA SER A 209 -19.89 15.48 -10.33
C SER A 209 -21.19 16.21 -10.71
N ASN A 210 -21.17 16.97 -11.82
CA ASN A 210 -22.33 17.71 -12.33
C ASN A 210 -23.14 16.91 -13.38
N HIS A 211 -22.89 15.61 -13.50
CA HIS A 211 -23.58 14.76 -14.48
C HIS A 211 -25.12 14.74 -14.26
N PRO A 212 -25.97 14.87 -15.30
CA PRO A 212 -27.42 15.06 -15.14
C PRO A 212 -28.16 14.06 -14.24
N THR A 213 -27.77 12.77 -14.26
CA THR A 213 -28.41 11.69 -13.48
C THR A 213 -27.62 11.27 -12.25
N ARG A 214 -26.32 10.94 -12.44
CA ARG A 214 -25.40 10.46 -11.39
C ARG A 214 -24.57 11.57 -10.75
N TRP A 215 -25.11 12.78 -10.65
CA TRP A 215 -24.42 13.88 -9.99
C TRP A 215 -24.08 13.53 -8.53
N TYR A 216 -23.05 14.18 -8.00
CA TYR A 216 -22.74 14.20 -6.58
C TYR A 216 -22.21 15.59 -6.20
N PRO A 217 -22.39 16.05 -4.95
CA PRO A 217 -21.94 17.40 -4.57
C PRO A 217 -20.42 17.44 -4.36
N PHE A 218 -19.65 17.98 -5.32
CA PHE A 218 -18.18 17.98 -5.30
C PHE A 218 -17.56 18.48 -3.97
N ALA A 219 -17.91 19.69 -3.52
CA ALA A 219 -17.34 20.26 -2.29
C ALA A 219 -17.73 19.46 -1.03
N VAL A 220 -19.00 19.07 -0.90
CA VAL A 220 -19.47 18.23 0.22
C VAL A 220 -18.80 16.87 0.23
N THR A 221 -18.60 16.25 -0.94
CA THR A 221 -17.81 15.01 -1.08
C THR A 221 -16.39 15.23 -0.58
N GLY A 222 -15.77 16.36 -0.92
CA GLY A 222 -14.45 16.73 -0.40
C GLY A 222 -14.41 16.84 1.11
N ILE A 223 -15.39 17.51 1.71
CA ILE A 223 -15.52 17.60 3.18
C ILE A 223 -15.70 16.19 3.81
N ASN A 224 -16.44 15.29 3.16
CA ASN A 224 -16.57 13.89 3.59
C ASN A 224 -15.24 13.12 3.48
N VAL A 225 -14.44 13.37 2.44
CA VAL A 225 -13.08 12.82 2.32
C VAL A 225 -12.19 13.35 3.43
N THR A 226 -12.27 14.64 3.77
CA THR A 226 -11.57 15.22 4.92
C THR A 226 -11.96 14.52 6.23
N ALA A 227 -13.26 14.32 6.46
CA ALA A 227 -13.75 13.61 7.63
C ALA A 227 -13.21 12.17 7.69
N PHE A 228 -13.19 11.46 6.56
CA PHE A 228 -12.58 10.13 6.49
C PHE A 228 -11.07 10.16 6.75
N MET A 229 -10.34 11.18 6.28
CA MET A 229 -8.94 11.34 6.62
C MET A 229 -8.72 11.52 8.13
N ILE A 230 -9.57 12.26 8.82
CA ILE A 230 -9.53 12.36 10.29
C ILE A 230 -9.75 10.97 10.92
N GLU A 231 -10.69 10.16 10.43
CA GLU A 231 -10.86 8.78 10.89
C GLU A 231 -9.56 7.95 10.72
N LEU A 232 -8.88 8.06 9.57
CA LEU A 232 -7.63 7.35 9.30
C LEU A 232 -6.48 7.80 10.22
N ILE A 233 -6.40 9.10 10.53
CA ILE A 233 -5.43 9.68 11.48
C ILE A 233 -5.69 9.13 12.88
N ASP A 234 -6.94 9.12 13.29
CA ASP A 234 -7.40 8.60 14.58
C ASP A 234 -7.17 7.09 14.75
N GLU A 235 -7.22 6.35 13.65
CA GLU A 235 -6.84 4.94 13.58
C GLU A 235 -5.33 4.73 13.42
N ARG A 236 -4.52 5.81 13.32
CA ARG A 236 -3.07 5.80 13.11
C ARG A 236 -2.64 5.03 11.85
N LEU A 237 -3.49 5.03 10.82
CA LEU A 237 -3.27 4.32 9.56
C LEU A 237 -2.41 5.11 8.56
N LEU A 238 -2.16 6.39 8.83
CA LEU A 238 -1.34 7.26 7.97
C LEU A 238 0.09 7.49 8.48
N ASP A 239 0.43 7.03 9.70
CA ASP A 239 1.76 7.23 10.32
C ASP A 239 2.92 6.82 9.40
N ILE A 240 2.78 5.69 8.70
CA ILE A 240 3.83 5.15 7.80
C ILE A 240 4.12 6.12 6.65
N LYS A 241 3.10 6.81 6.13
CA LYS A 241 3.29 7.79 5.05
C LYS A 241 4.08 9.01 5.52
N LEU A 242 4.03 9.32 6.81
CA LEU A 242 4.68 10.48 7.40
C LEU A 242 6.11 10.20 7.88
N TYR A 243 6.46 8.97 8.26
CA TYR A 243 7.81 8.66 8.75
C TYR A 243 8.93 9.00 7.78
N ARG A 244 8.68 8.91 6.47
CA ARG A 244 9.65 9.28 5.43
C ARG A 244 9.99 10.77 5.42
N HIS A 245 9.09 11.61 5.91
CA HIS A 245 9.25 13.07 5.95
C HIS A 245 9.87 13.55 7.28
N ALA A 246 10.03 12.66 8.25
CA ALA A 246 10.51 13.01 9.58
C ALA A 246 12.00 13.39 9.65
N ALA A 247 12.77 13.18 8.58
CA ALA A 247 14.23 13.39 8.58
C ALA A 247 14.64 14.83 8.96
N ASN A 248 13.83 15.82 8.55
CA ASN A 248 14.10 17.24 8.78
C ASN A 248 13.17 17.90 9.81
N ASP A 249 12.28 17.13 10.46
CA ASP A 249 11.24 17.64 11.36
C ASP A 249 10.35 18.76 10.73
N ASP A 250 10.26 18.77 9.39
CA ASP A 250 9.48 19.74 8.61
C ASP A 250 7.99 19.37 8.60
N VAL A 251 7.25 20.00 9.52
CA VAL A 251 5.82 19.74 9.73
C VAL A 251 4.99 20.10 8.50
N ASP A 252 5.38 21.11 7.72
CA ASP A 252 4.64 21.55 6.54
C ASP A 252 4.78 20.53 5.40
N SER A 253 5.94 19.91 5.23
CA SER A 253 6.11 18.77 4.31
C SER A 253 5.23 17.58 4.70
N GLY A 254 5.14 17.28 6.00
CA GLY A 254 4.22 16.25 6.51
C GLY A 254 2.75 16.59 6.26
N LEU A 255 2.36 17.84 6.47
CA LEU A 255 1.00 18.33 6.21
C LEU A 255 0.67 18.27 4.71
N LYS A 256 1.59 18.67 3.83
CA LYS A 256 1.47 18.54 2.38
C LYS A 256 1.27 17.08 1.97
N GLN A 257 2.02 16.14 2.56
CA GLN A 257 1.84 14.71 2.28
C GLN A 257 0.42 14.22 2.63
N LEU A 258 -0.21 14.77 3.68
CA LEU A 258 -1.61 14.48 3.98
C LEU A 258 -2.56 15.10 2.95
N HIS A 259 -2.31 16.32 2.47
CA HIS A 259 -3.07 16.90 1.37
C HIS A 259 -2.92 16.13 0.05
N ASP A 260 -1.76 15.53 -0.23
CA ASP A 260 -1.57 14.65 -1.39
C ASP A 260 -2.34 13.32 -1.23
N VAL A 261 -2.42 12.79 0.01
CA VAL A 261 -3.28 11.63 0.33
C VAL A 261 -4.76 11.98 0.13
N TYR A 262 -5.21 13.17 0.56
CA TYR A 262 -6.57 13.67 0.32
C TYR A 262 -6.92 13.64 -1.17
N ALA A 263 -6.07 14.23 -2.02
CA ALA A 263 -6.26 14.26 -3.47
C ALA A 263 -6.35 12.84 -4.05
N THR A 264 -5.50 11.93 -3.58
CA THR A 264 -5.53 10.52 -3.99
C THR A 264 -6.86 9.85 -3.63
N ILE A 265 -7.38 10.06 -2.42
CA ILE A 265 -8.66 9.49 -1.99
C ILE A 265 -9.82 10.07 -2.80
N PHE A 266 -9.83 11.38 -3.03
CA PHE A 266 -10.86 12.03 -3.84
C PHE A 266 -10.87 11.48 -5.28
N THR A 267 -9.70 11.41 -5.93
CA THR A 267 -9.58 10.86 -7.28
C THR A 267 -10.03 9.40 -7.35
N ARG A 268 -9.71 8.59 -6.33
CA ARG A 268 -10.20 7.21 -6.24
C ARG A 268 -11.70 7.14 -6.07
N PHE A 269 -12.28 7.99 -5.23
CA PHE A 269 -13.74 8.09 -5.08
C PHE A 269 -14.39 8.41 -6.42
N ASN A 270 -13.93 9.46 -7.09
CA ASN A 270 -14.49 9.89 -8.36
C ASN A 270 -14.41 8.79 -9.42
N LYS A 271 -13.25 8.11 -9.52
CA LYS A 271 -13.10 6.96 -10.41
C LYS A 271 -14.08 5.83 -10.06
N LEU A 272 -14.18 5.45 -8.79
CA LEU A 272 -15.10 4.40 -8.34
C LEU A 272 -16.55 4.76 -8.65
N TRP A 273 -16.94 6.01 -8.42
CA TRP A 273 -18.28 6.52 -8.73
C TRP A 273 -18.59 6.41 -10.22
N VAL A 274 -17.66 6.85 -11.07
CA VAL A 274 -17.82 6.79 -12.53
C VAL A 274 -17.88 5.34 -13.03
N ASP A 275 -16.99 4.47 -12.55
CA ASP A 275 -16.92 3.06 -12.95
C ASP A 275 -18.16 2.27 -12.48
N THR A 276 -18.69 2.60 -11.30
CA THR A 276 -19.93 1.98 -10.76
C THR A 276 -21.16 2.42 -11.53
N ASN A 277 -21.14 3.63 -12.09
CA ASN A 277 -22.22 4.23 -12.86
C ASN A 277 -23.60 4.13 -12.15
N PRO A 278 -23.73 4.69 -10.92
CA PRO A 278 -24.97 4.59 -10.16
C PRO A 278 -26.12 5.32 -10.83
N ARG A 279 -27.35 4.91 -10.50
CA ARG A 279 -28.57 5.51 -11.04
C ARG A 279 -28.73 6.98 -10.62
N ASP A 280 -28.42 7.25 -9.35
CA ASP A 280 -28.59 8.55 -8.71
C ASP A 280 -27.69 8.65 -7.46
N VAL A 281 -27.75 9.81 -6.80
CA VAL A 281 -26.94 10.15 -5.62
C VAL A 281 -27.21 9.24 -4.41
N MET A 282 -28.31 8.47 -4.36
CA MET A 282 -28.63 7.62 -3.20
C MET A 282 -27.64 6.45 -3.04
N ALA A 283 -26.87 6.13 -4.07
CA ALA A 283 -25.78 5.15 -3.98
C ALA A 283 -24.53 5.70 -3.27
N PHE A 284 -24.46 7.00 -2.99
CA PHE A 284 -23.29 7.63 -2.38
C PHE A 284 -22.83 6.96 -1.08
N PRO A 285 -23.70 6.71 -0.08
CA PRO A 285 -23.24 6.15 1.20
C PRO A 285 -22.60 4.77 1.05
N SER A 286 -23.15 3.89 0.21
CA SER A 286 -22.64 2.54 0.02
C SER A 286 -21.34 2.52 -0.78
N ILE A 287 -21.25 3.30 -1.85
CA ILE A 287 -20.03 3.41 -2.68
C ILE A 287 -18.90 4.04 -1.86
N PHE A 288 -19.18 5.13 -1.14
CA PHE A 288 -18.19 5.78 -0.29
C PHE A 288 -17.73 4.85 0.84
N GLN A 289 -18.64 4.09 1.44
CA GLN A 289 -18.29 3.11 2.46
C GLN A 289 -17.39 1.99 1.90
N SER A 290 -17.69 1.47 0.70
CA SER A 290 -16.82 0.49 0.03
C SER A 290 -15.40 1.03 -0.17
N LEU A 291 -15.28 2.29 -0.61
CA LEU A 291 -13.97 2.95 -0.75
C LEU A 291 -13.24 3.05 0.60
N LYS A 292 -13.95 3.43 1.67
CA LYS A 292 -13.37 3.52 3.02
C LYS A 292 -12.80 2.18 3.47
N ASP A 293 -13.54 1.09 3.23
CA ASP A 293 -13.13 -0.26 3.62
C ASP A 293 -11.93 -0.76 2.81
N ASP A 294 -11.91 -0.50 1.50
CA ASP A 294 -10.76 -0.82 0.64
C ASP A 294 -9.49 -0.09 1.09
N ILE A 295 -9.58 1.22 1.36
CA ILE A 295 -8.45 2.02 1.82
C ILE A 295 -7.97 1.55 3.20
N ARG A 296 -8.87 1.26 4.13
CA ARG A 296 -8.50 0.71 5.46
C ARG A 296 -7.82 -0.64 5.33
N HIS A 297 -8.32 -1.50 4.44
CA HIS A 297 -7.72 -2.81 4.20
C HIS A 297 -6.30 -2.65 3.64
N GLU A 298 -6.09 -1.80 2.64
CA GLU A 298 -4.77 -1.50 2.07
C GLU A 298 -3.81 -0.91 3.11
N ALA A 299 -4.28 -0.01 3.97
CA ALA A 299 -3.43 0.63 4.99
C ALA A 299 -3.00 -0.35 6.10
N ARG A 300 -3.86 -1.33 6.44
CA ARG A 300 -3.58 -2.38 7.44
C ARG A 300 -2.77 -3.54 6.87
N ALA A 301 -2.97 -3.85 5.59
CA ALA A 301 -2.18 -4.81 4.89
C ALA A 301 -0.78 -4.22 4.69
N HIS A 302 0.13 -4.47 5.64
CA HIS A 302 1.56 -4.43 5.32
C HIS A 302 1.73 -5.38 4.14
N ALA A 303 1.87 -4.83 2.94
CA ALA A 303 1.98 -5.58 1.70
C ALA A 303 3.30 -6.36 1.72
N LYS A 304 3.36 -7.40 2.53
CA LYS A 304 4.32 -8.47 2.34
C LYS A 304 3.99 -8.96 0.96
N LYS A 305 4.90 -8.74 0.02
CA LYS A 305 4.96 -9.39 -1.30
C LYS A 305 5.14 -10.91 -1.12
N LYS A 306 4.42 -11.54 -0.17
CA LYS A 306 4.57 -12.92 0.27
C LYS A 306 4.19 -13.86 -0.86
N GLN A 307 3.17 -13.49 -1.64
CA GLN A 307 2.77 -14.24 -2.83
C GLN A 307 3.83 -14.15 -3.94
N TYR A 308 4.35 -12.95 -4.22
CA TYR A 308 5.45 -12.76 -5.18
C TYR A 308 6.71 -13.52 -4.75
N LYS A 309 7.17 -13.33 -3.50
CA LYS A 309 8.33 -14.04 -2.92
C LYS A 309 8.13 -15.56 -2.89
N ARG A 310 6.92 -16.05 -2.61
CA ARG A 310 6.60 -17.50 -2.66
C ARG A 310 6.59 -18.04 -4.08
N GLY A 311 6.10 -17.27 -5.05
CA GLY A 311 6.05 -17.67 -6.46
C GLY A 311 7.40 -17.64 -7.17
N HIS A 312 8.34 -16.83 -6.68
CA HIS A 312 9.71 -16.71 -7.22
C HIS A 312 10.75 -17.48 -6.38
N ALA A 313 10.31 -18.19 -5.33
CA ALA A 313 11.20 -19.04 -4.54
C ALA A 313 11.61 -20.26 -5.37
N THR A 314 12.90 -20.60 -5.40
CA THR A 314 13.45 -21.73 -6.17
C THR A 314 12.73 -23.05 -5.87
N LYS A 315 12.39 -23.31 -4.60
CA LYS A 315 11.64 -24.50 -4.17
C LYS A 315 10.23 -24.64 -4.76
N ASN A 316 9.68 -23.57 -5.33
CA ASN A 316 8.35 -23.52 -5.95
C ASN A 316 8.42 -23.13 -7.43
N ARG A 317 9.62 -23.16 -8.04
CA ARG A 317 9.79 -22.79 -9.44
C ARG A 317 9.04 -23.79 -10.32
N ALA A 318 8.14 -23.29 -11.18
CA ALA A 318 7.49 -24.11 -12.17
C ALA A 318 8.48 -24.53 -13.27
N ARG A 319 8.17 -25.60 -13.99
CA ARG A 319 8.97 -26.03 -15.14
C ARG A 319 9.07 -24.91 -16.18
N ASP A 320 10.28 -24.69 -16.67
CA ASP A 320 10.56 -23.66 -17.66
C ASP A 320 9.94 -24.05 -19.03
N ILE A 321 9.79 -23.06 -19.92
CA ILE A 321 9.06 -23.25 -21.19
C ILE A 321 9.84 -24.18 -22.14
N ASP A 322 11.16 -24.04 -22.19
CA ASP A 322 12.08 -24.86 -22.98
C ASP A 322 12.01 -26.34 -22.58
N GLN A 323 12.06 -26.64 -21.28
CA GLN A 323 11.92 -28.01 -20.78
C GLN A 323 10.57 -28.65 -21.17
N ILE A 324 9.50 -27.85 -21.24
CA ILE A 324 8.19 -28.33 -21.67
C ILE A 324 8.16 -28.55 -23.20
N GLN A 325 8.86 -27.70 -23.96
CA GLN A 325 9.00 -27.88 -25.40
C GLN A 325 9.76 -29.16 -25.73
N ASP A 326 10.80 -29.49 -24.95
CA ASP A 326 11.53 -30.75 -25.04
C ASP A 326 10.63 -31.95 -24.73
N ASP A 327 9.89 -31.92 -23.62
CA ASP A 327 8.92 -32.98 -23.27
C ASP A 327 7.89 -33.20 -24.40
N LEU A 328 7.35 -32.12 -24.98
CA LEU A 328 6.39 -32.20 -26.08
C LEU A 328 7.01 -32.73 -27.38
N SER A 329 8.29 -32.45 -27.62
CA SER A 329 9.03 -33.00 -28.76
C SER A 329 9.13 -34.53 -28.63
N VAL A 330 9.41 -35.02 -27.42
CA VAL A 330 9.46 -36.45 -27.10
C VAL A 330 8.08 -37.10 -27.23
N GLU A 331 7.01 -36.47 -26.73
CA GLU A 331 5.64 -36.97 -26.92
C GLU A 331 5.28 -37.09 -28.41
N LYS A 332 5.71 -36.12 -29.22
CA LYS A 332 5.48 -36.12 -30.67
C LYS A 332 6.25 -37.23 -31.37
N MET A 333 7.51 -37.47 -30.99
CA MET A 333 8.34 -38.54 -31.57
C MET A 333 7.86 -39.93 -31.17
N THR A 334 7.46 -40.12 -29.92
CA THR A 334 7.06 -41.43 -29.37
C THR A 334 5.59 -41.75 -29.58
N GLY A 335 4.75 -40.75 -29.88
CA GLY A 335 3.30 -40.90 -30.05
C GLY A 335 2.57 -41.26 -28.76
N LYS A 336 3.23 -41.19 -27.60
CA LYS A 336 2.68 -41.49 -26.28
C LYS A 336 2.80 -40.26 -25.39
N SER A 337 1.80 -40.05 -24.53
CA SER A 337 1.88 -39.03 -23.49
C SER A 337 2.89 -39.42 -22.41
N MET A 338 3.50 -38.43 -21.76
CA MET A 338 4.40 -38.65 -20.63
C MET A 338 3.69 -39.48 -19.55
N ALA A 339 4.24 -40.66 -19.25
CA ALA A 339 3.77 -41.55 -18.20
C ALA A 339 4.72 -41.47 -17.00
N PHE A 340 4.15 -41.37 -15.80
CA PHE A 340 4.88 -41.29 -14.55
C PHE A 340 4.60 -42.52 -13.69
N GLU A 341 5.59 -42.98 -12.95
CA GLU A 341 5.41 -44.02 -11.94
C GLU A 341 4.47 -43.51 -10.83
N GLU A 342 3.81 -44.43 -10.12
CA GLU A 342 2.91 -44.07 -9.03
C GLU A 342 3.71 -43.45 -7.87
N ASP A 343 3.48 -42.16 -7.62
CA ASP A 343 4.16 -41.40 -6.59
C ASP A 343 3.13 -40.87 -5.57
N GLU A 344 3.23 -41.35 -4.32
CA GLU A 344 2.34 -40.98 -3.22
C GLU A 344 2.41 -39.48 -2.86
N ASP A 345 3.52 -38.80 -3.17
CA ASP A 345 3.70 -37.38 -2.89
C ASP A 345 3.07 -36.47 -3.97
N LEU A 346 2.60 -37.03 -5.09
CA LEU A 346 1.99 -36.29 -6.19
C LEU A 346 0.45 -36.38 -6.20
N PRO A 347 -0.25 -35.30 -6.60
CA PRO A 347 -1.70 -35.34 -6.81
C PRO A 347 -2.11 -36.46 -7.78
N GLY A 348 -3.08 -37.27 -7.38
CA GLY A 348 -3.59 -38.37 -8.21
C GLY A 348 -2.55 -39.45 -8.50
N LEU A 349 -1.58 -39.65 -7.59
CA LEU A 349 -0.46 -40.59 -7.76
C LEU A 349 0.40 -40.30 -9.01
N GLY A 350 0.46 -39.04 -9.43
CA GLY A 350 1.17 -38.63 -10.65
C GLY A 350 0.48 -38.99 -11.97
N GLN A 351 -0.65 -39.72 -11.93
CA GLN A 351 -1.24 -40.33 -13.14
C GLN A 351 -1.97 -39.34 -14.05
N PHE A 352 -2.46 -38.20 -13.52
CA PHE A 352 -3.21 -37.22 -14.30
C PHE A 352 -2.37 -35.97 -14.58
N TYR A 353 -1.49 -36.05 -15.57
CA TYR A 353 -0.59 -34.96 -15.95
C TYR A 353 -1.04 -34.16 -17.19
N CYS A 354 -0.65 -32.89 -17.25
CA CYS A 354 -0.81 -32.02 -18.41
C CYS A 354 0.55 -31.46 -18.86
N THR A 355 1.11 -32.00 -19.94
CA THR A 355 2.45 -31.67 -20.44
C THR A 355 2.64 -30.18 -20.76
N PRO A 356 1.76 -29.50 -21.50
CA PRO A 356 1.93 -28.07 -21.79
C PRO A 356 1.98 -27.16 -20.55
N CYS A 357 1.35 -27.59 -19.45
CA CYS A 357 1.29 -26.82 -18.21
C CYS A 357 2.22 -27.33 -17.12
N GLY A 358 2.93 -28.45 -17.35
CA GLY A 358 3.85 -29.04 -16.39
C GLY A 358 3.20 -29.38 -15.04
N ARG A 359 1.93 -29.83 -15.03
CA ARG A 359 1.13 -29.92 -13.80
C ARG A 359 0.38 -31.25 -13.64
N HIS A 360 0.41 -31.79 -12.43
CA HIS A 360 -0.38 -32.94 -11.97
C HIS A 360 -1.74 -32.53 -11.39
N PHE A 361 -2.74 -33.38 -11.56
CA PHE A 361 -4.11 -33.21 -11.11
C PHE A 361 -4.57 -34.40 -10.27
N ILE A 362 -5.56 -34.19 -9.41
CA ILE A 362 -6.08 -35.21 -8.50
C ILE A 362 -6.83 -36.32 -9.26
N ASP A 363 -7.54 -35.95 -10.33
CA ASP A 363 -8.35 -36.85 -11.14
C ASP A 363 -8.46 -36.35 -12.60
N ALA A 364 -8.89 -37.24 -13.50
CA ALA A 364 -9.06 -36.95 -14.92
C ALA A 364 -10.10 -35.84 -15.20
N LYS A 365 -11.20 -35.78 -14.45
CA LYS A 365 -12.27 -34.78 -14.65
C LYS A 365 -11.75 -33.38 -14.36
N THR A 366 -10.95 -33.21 -13.31
CA THR A 366 -10.31 -31.95 -12.93
C THR A 366 -9.30 -31.49 -13.98
N ARG A 367 -8.49 -32.43 -14.52
CA ARG A 367 -7.59 -32.16 -15.65
C ARG A 367 -8.38 -31.68 -16.89
N ASP A 368 -9.47 -32.35 -17.23
CA ASP A 368 -10.24 -32.03 -18.44
C ASP A 368 -10.95 -30.67 -18.33
N VAL A 369 -11.37 -30.27 -17.12
CA VAL A 369 -11.83 -28.90 -16.85
C VAL A 369 -10.69 -27.90 -17.04
N HIS A 370 -9.49 -28.20 -16.56
CA HIS A 370 -8.31 -27.34 -16.73
C HIS A 370 -7.99 -27.08 -18.21
N LEU A 371 -8.05 -28.10 -19.07
CA LEU A 371 -7.77 -27.98 -20.52
C LEU A 371 -8.68 -26.93 -21.20
N LYS A 372 -9.89 -26.70 -20.67
CA LYS A 372 -10.85 -25.72 -21.22
C LYS A 372 -10.59 -24.29 -20.76
N THR A 373 -9.75 -24.09 -19.74
CA THR A 373 -9.52 -22.77 -19.12
C THR A 373 -8.72 -21.82 -20.00
N LYS A 374 -8.91 -20.50 -19.80
CA LYS A 374 -8.10 -19.46 -20.46
C LYS A 374 -6.60 -19.59 -20.16
N VAL A 375 -6.25 -20.09 -18.97
CA VAL A 375 -4.85 -20.24 -18.53
C VAL A 375 -4.15 -21.29 -19.39
N HIS A 376 -4.76 -22.46 -19.57
CA HIS A 376 -4.21 -23.52 -20.42
C HIS A 376 -4.07 -23.07 -21.88
N LYS A 377 -5.11 -22.42 -22.44
CA LYS A 377 -5.10 -21.91 -23.82
C LYS A 377 -3.99 -20.89 -24.07
N ARG A 378 -3.66 -20.06 -23.08
CA ARG A 378 -2.54 -19.12 -23.16
C ARG A 378 -1.21 -19.87 -23.12
N ARG A 379 -1.06 -20.84 -22.21
CA ARG A 379 0.17 -21.62 -22.09
C ARG A 379 0.50 -22.39 -23.38
N LEU A 380 -0.49 -22.92 -24.08
CA LEU A 380 -0.30 -23.52 -25.41
C LEU A 380 0.30 -22.54 -26.42
N LYS A 381 -0.08 -21.26 -26.36
CA LYS A 381 0.51 -20.22 -27.23
C LYS A 381 1.95 -19.92 -26.85
N ASP A 382 2.25 -19.86 -25.55
CA ASP A 382 3.60 -19.61 -25.04
C ASP A 382 4.56 -20.73 -25.47
N VAL A 383 4.13 -21.99 -25.32
CA VAL A 383 4.91 -23.18 -25.67
C VAL A 383 5.05 -23.36 -27.19
N ALA A 384 4.13 -22.83 -27.98
CA ALA A 384 4.23 -22.83 -29.45
C ALA A 384 5.22 -21.79 -30.02
N GLN A 385 5.77 -20.90 -29.18
CA GLN A 385 6.81 -19.96 -29.61
C GLN A 385 8.10 -20.73 -29.95
N LYS A 386 9.00 -20.09 -30.72
CA LYS A 386 10.32 -20.67 -31.01
C LYS A 386 11.04 -20.94 -29.69
N GLN A 387 11.56 -22.16 -29.53
CA GLN A 387 12.35 -22.53 -28.36
C GLN A 387 13.59 -21.66 -28.28
N TYR A 388 13.83 -21.12 -27.08
CA TYR A 388 15.03 -20.34 -26.80
C TYR A 388 16.22 -21.30 -26.70
N THR A 389 17.30 -20.99 -27.42
CA THR A 389 18.49 -21.86 -27.46
C THR A 389 19.66 -21.24 -26.71
N GLN A 390 20.54 -22.09 -26.19
CA GLN A 390 21.77 -21.63 -25.55
C GLN A 390 22.66 -20.82 -26.52
N ASN A 391 22.64 -21.13 -27.81
CA ASN A 391 23.37 -20.38 -28.84
C ASN A 391 22.85 -18.95 -28.97
N GLU A 392 21.54 -18.77 -29.00
CA GLU A 392 20.90 -17.43 -29.01
C GLU A 392 21.26 -16.63 -27.75
N ALA A 393 21.35 -17.29 -26.58
CA ALA A 393 21.82 -16.69 -25.35
C ALA A 393 23.29 -16.24 -25.43
N MET A 394 24.14 -17.07 -26.03
CA MET A 394 25.55 -16.76 -26.23
C MET A 394 25.75 -15.62 -27.23
N GLU A 395 25.02 -15.61 -28.34
CA GLU A 395 25.03 -14.53 -29.32
C GLU A 395 24.58 -13.20 -28.69
N GLY A 396 23.49 -13.20 -27.91
CA GLY A 396 23.03 -12.03 -27.16
C GLY A 396 24.03 -11.56 -26.09
N ALA A 397 24.87 -12.46 -25.57
CA ALA A 397 25.99 -12.15 -24.68
C ALA A 397 27.29 -11.75 -25.42
N GLY A 398 27.24 -11.63 -26.75
CA GLY A 398 28.40 -11.25 -27.58
C GLY A 398 29.40 -12.38 -27.83
N LYS A 399 29.03 -13.64 -27.58
CA LYS A 399 29.84 -14.83 -27.85
C LYS A 399 29.37 -15.50 -29.14
N GLY A 400 29.91 -15.07 -30.28
CA GLY A 400 29.70 -15.72 -31.57
C GLY A 400 30.61 -16.95 -31.73
N ILE A 401 30.09 -18.01 -32.34
CA ILE A 401 30.90 -19.14 -32.82
C ILE A 401 31.16 -18.87 -34.31
N GLU A 402 32.41 -18.57 -34.67
CA GLU A 402 32.78 -18.45 -36.08
C GLU A 402 32.85 -19.84 -36.72
N THR A 403 31.84 -20.19 -37.52
CA THR A 403 31.88 -21.41 -38.32
C THR A 403 32.85 -21.24 -39.48
N TYR A 404 34.01 -21.89 -39.40
CA TYR A 404 34.97 -21.91 -40.50
C TYR A 404 34.54 -22.94 -41.55
N LYS A 405 34.47 -22.54 -42.83
CA LYS A 405 34.31 -23.51 -43.93
C LYS A 405 35.63 -24.27 -44.10
N PRO A 406 35.68 -25.59 -43.89
CA PRO A 406 36.91 -26.35 -44.03
C PRO A 406 37.44 -26.21 -45.47
N ALA A 407 38.74 -25.96 -45.63
CA ALA A 407 39.37 -25.78 -46.95
C ALA A 407 39.30 -27.03 -47.83
N HIS A 408 39.10 -28.19 -47.21
CA HIS A 408 38.83 -29.47 -47.86
C HIS A 408 37.60 -30.11 -47.20
N PRO A 409 36.41 -30.02 -47.80
CA PRO A 409 35.27 -30.78 -47.32
C PRO A 409 35.58 -32.28 -47.48
N LYS A 410 35.53 -33.03 -46.38
CA LYS A 410 35.42 -34.49 -46.48
C LYS A 410 33.99 -34.78 -46.94
N GLU A 411 33.82 -35.62 -47.95
CA GLU A 411 32.52 -36.22 -48.26
C GLU A 411 32.03 -36.92 -46.99
N THR A 412 31.01 -36.36 -46.37
CA THR A 412 30.28 -37.02 -45.29
C THR A 412 29.19 -37.85 -45.94
N ASP A 413 29.25 -39.16 -45.77
CA ASP A 413 28.12 -40.05 -46.04
C ASP A 413 26.89 -39.51 -45.32
N ASP A 414 25.79 -39.35 -46.07
CA ASP A 414 24.47 -39.00 -45.57
C ASP A 414 24.04 -39.93 -44.43
N MET A 415 24.21 -39.50 -43.18
CA MET A 415 23.56 -40.08 -42.01
C MET A 415 23.36 -39.00 -40.95
N ASP A 416 22.43 -38.07 -41.19
CA ASP A 416 21.83 -37.25 -40.14
C ASP A 416 20.32 -37.14 -40.42
N ASP A 417 19.61 -38.20 -40.04
CA ASP A 417 18.18 -38.22 -39.72
C ASP A 417 17.96 -39.39 -38.74
N LEU A 418 18.45 -39.26 -37.50
CA LEU A 418 18.03 -40.07 -36.34
C LEU A 418 18.10 -39.28 -35.03
#